data_AF-A0AAN7MQ27-F1
#
_entry.id   AF-A0AAN7MQ27-F1
#
_cell.length_a   1.000
_cell.length_b   1.000
_cell.length_c   1.000
_cell.angle_alpha   90.00
_cell.angle_beta   90.00
_cell.angle_gamma   90.00
#
_symmetry.space_group_name_H-M   'P 1'
#
loop_
_entity.id
_entity.type
_entity.pdbx_description
1 polymer ?
#
loop_
_entity_poly.entity_id
_entity_poly.type
_entity_poly.pdbx_seq_one_letter_code
_entity_poly.pdbx_strand_id
1 'polypeptide(L)'
;MSLSDCSRSERHQFDPRRFKPDSDAENLAVKECHVDAHVPKSRATEEHQNNLQVDQAAQTEVAQVDLDWQQKGELFIVRWAHDTSGHQGRHATYRWACDQGVDLTMDTIAQVIHECETCAAIKQAKRLKP
;
A
#
# COMPACT_ATOMS: atom_id res chain seq x y z
N MET A 1 50.12 -26.47 -80.43
CA MET A 1 49.52 -25.80 -79.27
C MET A 1 49.15 -24.40 -79.75
N SER A 2 48.05 -24.21 -80.47
CA SER A 2 46.64 -24.22 -80.03
C SER A 2 46.26 -22.93 -79.29
N LEU A 3 45.41 -22.16 -79.99
CA LEU A 3 44.32 -21.31 -79.47
C LEU A 3 44.73 -19.99 -78.80
N SER A 4 44.06 -18.86 -78.92
CA SER A 4 42.95 -18.38 -79.76
C SER A 4 42.77 -16.90 -79.42
N ASP A 5 42.20 -16.15 -80.36
CA ASP A 5 41.76 -14.77 -80.24
C ASP A 5 40.99 -14.45 -78.94
N CYS A 6 41.20 -13.25 -78.42
CA CYS A 6 40.20 -12.60 -77.55
C CYS A 6 39.94 -11.18 -78.06
N SER A 7 39.02 -11.10 -79.02
CA SER A 7 38.52 -9.88 -79.62
C SER A 7 37.67 -9.07 -78.63
N ARG A 8 38.07 -7.80 -78.46
CA ARG A 8 37.25 -6.59 -78.34
C ARG A 8 35.74 -6.83 -78.08
N SER A 9 35.34 -6.78 -76.81
CA SER A 9 33.93 -6.76 -76.42
C SER A 9 33.34 -5.36 -76.65
N GLU A 10 32.38 -5.28 -77.56
CA GLU A 10 31.58 -4.10 -77.87
C GLU A 10 30.68 -3.71 -76.69
N ARG A 11 30.67 -2.41 -76.35
CA ARG A 11 29.73 -1.84 -75.39
C ARG A 11 28.33 -1.81 -76.02
N HIS A 12 27.51 -2.82 -75.72
CA HIS A 12 26.08 -2.76 -76.01
C HIS A 12 25.42 -1.75 -75.09
N GLN A 13 24.89 -0.68 -75.69
CA GLN A 13 24.04 0.30 -75.04
C GLN A 13 22.75 -0.38 -74.57
N PHE A 14 22.43 -0.25 -73.29
CA PHE A 14 21.25 -0.87 -72.68
C PHE A 14 19.96 -0.21 -73.21
N ASP A 15 19.07 -0.99 -73.86
CA ASP A 15 17.76 -0.52 -74.32
C ASP A 15 16.68 -0.89 -73.28
N PRO A 16 16.12 0.11 -72.56
CA PRO A 16 15.14 -0.14 -71.51
C PRO A 16 13.77 -0.62 -72.02
N ARG A 17 13.54 -0.70 -73.34
CA ARG A 17 12.25 -1.16 -73.89
C ARG A 17 12.11 -2.68 -74.02
N ARG A 18 13.13 -3.46 -73.67
CA ARG A 18 13.13 -4.94 -73.77
C ARG A 18 12.80 -5.71 -72.49
N PHE A 19 12.57 -5.03 -71.36
CA PHE A 19 12.24 -5.72 -70.11
C PHE A 19 10.71 -5.87 -69.98
N LYS A 20 10.20 -7.08 -70.26
CA LYS A 20 8.89 -7.51 -69.77
C LYS A 20 9.14 -8.54 -68.67
N PRO A 21 8.77 -8.27 -67.41
CA PRO A 21 8.92 -9.27 -66.36
C PRO A 21 7.86 -10.35 -66.59
N ASP A 22 8.31 -11.59 -66.75
CA ASP A 22 7.43 -12.76 -66.72
C ASP A 22 6.81 -12.84 -65.32
N SER A 23 5.49 -12.76 -65.30
CA SER A 23 4.67 -12.84 -64.11
C SER A 23 4.65 -14.28 -63.61
N ASP A 24 5.41 -14.59 -62.58
CA ASP A 24 5.15 -15.69 -61.63
C ASP A 24 5.96 -15.42 -60.35
N ALA A 25 5.62 -14.34 -59.65
CA ALA A 25 6.05 -14.13 -58.27
C ALA A 25 4.89 -14.57 -57.38
N GLU A 26 5.03 -15.75 -56.78
CA GLU A 26 4.15 -16.21 -55.70
C GLU A 26 4.12 -15.15 -54.61
N ASN A 27 3.00 -14.42 -54.51
CA ASN A 27 2.74 -13.45 -53.47
C ASN A 27 2.64 -14.20 -52.13
N LEU A 28 3.78 -14.39 -51.46
CA LEU A 28 3.80 -14.85 -50.08
C LEU A 28 3.27 -13.69 -49.22
N ALA A 29 1.96 -13.68 -48.97
CA ALA A 29 1.30 -12.69 -48.14
C ALA A 29 1.82 -12.79 -46.70
N VAL A 30 2.83 -11.99 -46.37
CA VAL A 30 3.33 -11.84 -45.00
C VAL A 30 2.24 -11.17 -44.18
N LYS A 31 1.59 -11.95 -43.30
CA LYS A 31 0.67 -11.43 -42.29
C LYS A 31 1.51 -10.89 -41.14
N GLU A 32 1.74 -9.59 -41.15
CA GLU A 32 2.29 -8.89 -40.00
C GLU A 32 1.22 -8.88 -38.90
N CYS A 33 1.43 -9.68 -37.85
CA CYS A 33 0.62 -9.61 -36.64
C CYS A 33 1.15 -8.45 -35.79
N HIS A 34 0.60 -7.24 -36.01
CA HIS A 34 0.76 -6.16 -35.05
C HIS A 34 0.09 -6.56 -33.73
N VAL A 35 0.91 -6.83 -32.71
CA VAL A 35 0.44 -6.96 -31.34
C VAL A 35 0.28 -5.54 -30.81
N ASP A 36 -0.97 -5.09 -30.66
CA ASP A 36 -1.27 -3.81 -30.04
C ASP A 36 -1.00 -3.91 -28.52
N ALA A 37 0.02 -3.19 -28.06
CA ALA A 37 0.38 -3.08 -26.65
C ALA A 37 -0.35 -1.92 -25.94
N HIS A 38 -1.35 -1.31 -26.58
CA HIS A 38 -2.03 -0.15 -26.05
C HIS A 38 -2.91 -0.52 -24.84
N VAL A 39 -2.47 -0.12 -23.64
CA VAL A 39 -3.33 -0.09 -22.45
C VAL A 39 -4.42 0.96 -22.69
N PRO A 40 -5.71 0.59 -22.72
CA PRO A 40 -6.78 1.56 -22.88
C PRO A 40 -6.66 2.63 -21.79
N LYS A 41 -6.75 3.91 -22.16
CA LYS A 41 -6.64 5.02 -21.20
C LYS A 41 -7.60 4.86 -20.02
N SER A 42 -8.77 4.25 -20.25
CA SER A 42 -9.75 3.90 -19.22
C SER A 42 -9.20 2.93 -18.16
N ARG A 43 -8.42 1.92 -18.57
CA ARG A 43 -7.80 0.93 -17.68
C ARG A 43 -6.69 1.57 -16.82
N ALA A 44 -5.90 2.46 -17.39
CA ALA A 44 -4.87 3.19 -16.63
C ALA A 44 -5.49 4.14 -15.58
N THR A 45 -6.59 4.82 -15.91
CA THR A 45 -7.33 5.65 -14.95
C THR A 45 -8.07 4.83 -13.89
N GLU A 46 -8.64 3.68 -14.27
CA GLU A 46 -9.35 2.78 -13.36
C GLU A 46 -8.39 2.11 -12.38
N GLU A 47 -7.25 1.61 -12.84
CA GLU A 47 -6.20 1.04 -11.99
C GLU A 47 -5.65 2.08 -11.01
N HIS A 48 -5.43 3.32 -11.46
CA HIS A 48 -5.03 4.41 -10.57
C HIS A 48 -6.10 4.71 -9.50
N GLN A 49 -7.38 4.74 -9.86
CA GLN A 49 -8.49 4.92 -8.92
C GLN A 49 -8.62 3.74 -7.95
N ASN A 50 -8.37 2.52 -8.41
CA ASN A 50 -8.38 1.32 -7.58
C ASN A 50 -7.23 1.35 -6.56
N ASN A 51 -6.03 1.67 -7.01
CA ASN A 51 -4.85 1.76 -6.15
C ASN A 51 -5.03 2.85 -5.08
N LEU A 52 -5.63 4.00 -5.43
CA LEU A 52 -5.95 5.05 -4.46
C LEU A 52 -6.98 4.59 -3.42
N GLN A 53 -7.98 3.80 -3.81
CA GLN A 53 -8.95 3.24 -2.85
C GLN A 53 -8.29 2.25 -1.89
N VAL A 54 -7.41 1.38 -2.41
CA VAL A 54 -6.66 0.42 -1.57
C VAL A 54 -5.73 1.16 -0.62
N ASP A 55 -5.04 2.21 -1.07
CA ASP A 55 -4.17 3.03 -0.23
C ASP A 55 -4.95 3.75 0.88
N GLN A 56 -6.15 4.27 0.57
CA GLN A 56 -7.01 4.90 1.57
C GLN A 56 -7.54 3.89 2.59
N ALA A 57 -7.92 2.70 2.14
CA ALA A 57 -8.34 1.61 3.02
C ALA A 57 -7.19 1.19 3.94
N ALA A 58 -6.00 0.99 3.38
CA ALA A 58 -4.80 0.64 4.14
C ALA A 58 -4.42 1.73 5.16
N GLN A 59 -4.46 3.01 4.76
CA GLN A 59 -4.21 4.13 5.69
C GLN A 59 -5.21 4.17 6.84
N THR A 60 -6.48 3.85 6.57
CA THR A 60 -7.52 3.81 7.60
C THR A 60 -7.28 2.67 8.59
N GLU A 61 -6.91 1.48 8.11
CA GLU A 61 -6.59 0.34 8.97
C GLU A 61 -5.34 0.59 9.82
N VAL A 62 -4.29 1.16 9.23
CA VAL A 62 -3.07 1.53 9.97
C VAL A 62 -3.38 2.56 11.05
N ALA A 63 -4.13 3.62 10.72
CA ALA A 63 -4.54 4.62 11.70
C ALA A 63 -5.36 4.00 12.85
N GLN A 64 -6.22 3.02 12.55
CA GLN A 64 -7.01 2.34 13.57
C GLN A 64 -6.15 1.50 14.52
N VAL A 65 -5.13 0.80 13.99
CA VAL A 65 -4.18 0.01 14.80
C VAL A 65 -3.32 0.92 15.66
N ASP A 66 -2.84 2.04 15.11
CA ASP A 66 -2.04 3.02 15.85
C ASP A 66 -2.83 3.62 17.03
N LEU A 67 -4.12 3.95 16.81
CA LEU A 67 -5.01 4.45 17.87
C LEU A 67 -5.25 3.40 18.96
N ASP A 68 -5.49 2.13 18.60
CA ASP A 68 -5.66 1.04 19.57
C ASP A 68 -4.38 0.83 20.40
N TRP A 69 -3.21 0.90 19.76
CA TRP A 69 -1.92 0.83 20.45
C TRP A 69 -1.73 1.99 21.45
N GLN A 70 -2.04 3.22 21.02
CA GLN A 70 -1.98 4.40 21.89
C GLN A 70 -2.94 4.26 23.09
N GLN A 71 -4.19 3.86 22.84
CA GLN A 71 -5.20 3.69 23.88
C GLN A 71 -4.81 2.62 24.90
N LYS A 72 -4.19 1.52 24.45
CA LYS A 72 -3.63 0.49 25.34
C LYS A 72 -2.47 1.03 26.19
N GLY A 73 -1.61 1.87 25.61
CA GLY A 73 -0.54 2.55 26.34
C GLY A 73 -1.07 3.49 27.43
N GLU A 74 -2.08 4.30 27.12
CA GLU A 74 -2.72 5.19 28.10
C GLU A 74 -3.37 4.40 29.25
N LEU A 75 -4.13 3.34 28.94
CA LEU A 75 -4.75 2.48 29.95
C LEU A 75 -3.71 1.86 30.90
N PHE A 76 -2.55 1.49 30.37
CA PHE A 76 -1.44 0.97 31.18
C PHE A 76 -0.94 2.02 32.18
N ILE A 77 -0.70 3.26 31.74
CA ILE A 77 -0.25 4.34 32.62
C ILE A 77 -1.32 4.68 33.65
N VAL A 78 -2.60 4.72 33.26
CA VAL A 78 -3.71 4.97 34.19
C VAL A 78 -3.79 3.89 35.25
N ARG A 79 -3.66 2.61 34.87
CA ARG A 79 -3.64 1.48 35.81
C ARG A 79 -2.45 1.60 36.77
N TRP A 80 -1.25 1.87 36.27
CA TRP A 80 -0.07 2.11 37.09
C TRP A 80 -0.28 3.26 38.08
N ALA A 81 -0.76 4.41 37.59
CA ALA A 81 -1.05 5.59 38.40
C ALA A 81 -2.05 5.27 39.52
N HIS A 82 -3.07 4.48 39.20
CA HIS A 82 -4.08 4.06 40.15
C HIS A 82 -3.51 3.15 41.24
N ASP A 83 -2.69 2.18 40.85
CA ASP A 83 -2.09 1.21 41.77
C ASP A 83 -1.04 1.89 42.67
N THR A 84 -0.19 2.75 42.09
CA THR A 84 0.83 3.53 42.84
C THR A 84 0.24 4.61 43.74
N SER A 85 -0.90 5.20 43.36
CA SER A 85 -1.66 6.08 44.26
C SER A 85 -2.39 5.33 45.38
N GLY A 86 -2.25 4.00 45.46
CA GLY A 86 -2.76 3.18 46.56
C GLY A 86 -4.27 3.04 46.55
N HIS A 87 -4.89 2.95 45.37
CA HIS A 87 -6.34 2.82 45.21
C HIS A 87 -7.16 3.94 45.89
N GLN A 88 -6.58 5.13 46.04
CA GLN A 88 -7.22 6.29 46.66
C GLN A 88 -8.35 6.93 45.81
N GLY A 89 -8.51 6.48 44.57
CA GLY A 89 -9.58 6.90 43.67
C GLY A 89 -9.19 8.02 42.71
N ARG A 90 -10.18 8.59 42.01
CA ARG A 90 -10.01 9.38 40.78
C ARG A 90 -9.07 10.57 40.96
N HIS A 91 -9.25 11.33 42.03
CA HIS A 91 -8.47 12.54 42.28
C HIS A 91 -7.01 12.23 42.63
N ALA A 92 -6.73 11.12 43.31
CA ALA A 92 -5.36 10.74 43.64
C ALA A 92 -4.60 10.26 42.42
N THR A 93 -5.25 9.48 41.56
CA THR A 93 -4.71 9.05 40.27
C THR A 93 -4.46 10.23 39.34
N TYR A 94 -5.38 11.20 39.27
CA TYR A 94 -5.20 12.42 38.49
C TYR A 94 -4.02 13.27 38.99
N ARG A 95 -3.92 13.49 40.32
CA ARG A 95 -2.77 14.20 40.90
C ARG A 95 -1.45 13.50 40.59
N TRP A 96 -1.39 12.17 40.71
CA TRP A 96 -0.19 11.41 40.34
C TRP A 96 0.21 11.69 38.89
N ALA A 97 -0.76 11.69 37.97
CA ALA A 97 -0.50 11.98 36.56
C ALA A 97 0.06 13.39 36.36
N CYS A 98 -0.53 14.40 37.01
CA CYS A 98 -0.03 15.77 37.01
C CYS A 98 1.40 15.87 37.56
N ASP A 99 1.69 15.18 38.66
CA ASP A 99 3.02 15.18 39.29
C ASP A 99 4.08 14.53 38.37
N GLN A 100 3.67 13.57 37.53
CA GLN A 100 4.54 12.92 36.53
C GLN A 100 4.55 13.64 35.17
N GLY A 101 3.78 14.71 35.00
CA GLY A 101 3.65 15.44 33.73
C GLY A 101 2.96 14.64 32.61
N VAL A 102 2.21 13.59 32.96
CA VAL A 102 1.41 12.82 32.00
C VAL A 102 -0.02 13.37 32.02
N ASP A 103 -0.53 13.73 30.85
CA ASP A 103 -1.95 14.08 30.73
C ASP A 103 -2.78 12.80 30.62
N LEU A 104 -3.63 12.56 31.61
CA LEU A 104 -4.56 11.44 31.62
C LEU A 104 -5.98 11.98 31.68
N THR A 105 -6.84 11.50 30.77
CA THR A 105 -8.23 11.94 30.76
C THR A 105 -8.96 11.42 32.01
N MET A 106 -9.84 12.25 32.54
CA MET A 106 -10.63 11.89 33.72
C MET A 106 -11.50 10.65 33.46
N ASP A 107 -11.99 10.46 32.23
CA ASP A 107 -12.86 9.35 31.87
C ASP A 107 -12.12 8.02 31.83
N THR A 108 -10.91 7.98 31.27
CA THR A 108 -10.06 6.78 31.32
C THR A 108 -9.72 6.41 32.77
N ILE A 109 -9.42 7.41 33.63
CA ILE A 109 -9.21 7.18 35.06
C ILE A 109 -10.44 6.58 35.73
N ALA A 110 -11.65 7.08 35.43
CA ALA A 110 -12.87 6.54 35.99
C ALA A 110 -13.11 5.08 35.56
N GLN A 111 -12.85 4.76 34.30
CA GLN A 111 -12.99 3.41 33.77
C GLN A 111 -12.08 2.42 34.51
N VAL A 112 -10.80 2.74 34.64
CA VAL A 112 -9.82 1.88 35.31
C VAL A 112 -10.16 1.65 36.79
N ILE A 113 -10.66 2.67 37.48
CA ILE A 113 -11.11 2.54 38.88
C ILE A 113 -12.34 1.66 38.97
N HIS A 114 -13.29 1.82 38.06
CA HIS A 114 -14.50 1.01 38.02
C HIS A 114 -14.18 -0.47 37.78
N GLU A 115 -13.20 -0.76 36.92
CA GLU A 115 -12.70 -2.10 36.61
C GLU A 115 -11.68 -2.62 37.64
N CYS A 116 -11.38 -1.88 38.72
CA CYS A 116 -10.43 -2.32 39.73
C CYS A 116 -11.10 -3.26 40.74
N GLU A 117 -10.75 -4.55 40.68
CA GLU A 117 -11.24 -5.58 41.61
C GLU A 117 -10.89 -5.27 43.07
N THR A 118 -9.68 -4.78 43.35
CA THR A 118 -9.26 -4.39 44.71
C THR A 118 -10.13 -3.24 45.25
N CYS A 119 -10.42 -2.24 44.42
CA CYS A 119 -11.34 -1.16 44.79
C CYS A 119 -12.75 -1.69 45.06
N ALA A 120 -13.24 -2.62 44.23
CA ALA A 120 -14.53 -3.26 44.43
C ALA A 120 -14.57 -4.03 45.76
N ALA A 121 -13.55 -4.82 46.07
CA ALA A 121 -13.43 -5.56 47.33
C ALA A 121 -13.39 -4.62 48.56
N ILE A 122 -12.61 -3.54 48.50
CA ILE A 122 -12.56 -2.51 49.56
C ILE A 122 -13.94 -1.88 49.77
N LYS A 123 -14.65 -1.56 48.68
CA LYS A 123 -16.01 -0.99 48.72
C LYS A 123 -17.00 -1.96 49.34
N GLN A 124 -16.93 -3.25 49.02
CA GLN A 124 -17.78 -4.28 49.64
C GLN A 124 -17.46 -4.47 51.12
N ALA A 125 -16.18 -4.57 51.50
CA ALA A 125 -15.75 -4.71 52.88
C ALA A 125 -16.21 -3.54 53.77
N LYS A 126 -16.28 -2.32 53.22
CA LYS A 126 -16.85 -1.16 53.91
C LYS A 126 -18.37 -1.23 54.10
N ARG A 127 -19.10 -1.89 53.21
CA ARG A 127 -20.57 -2.06 53.27
C ARG A 127 -21.01 -3.19 54.20
N LEU A 128 -20.15 -4.18 54.42
CA LEU A 128 -20.43 -5.34 55.26
C LEU A 128 -20.09 -5.13 56.74
N LYS A 129 -19.55 -3.97 57.11
CA LYS A 129 -19.39 -3.59 58.52
C LYS A 129 -20.75 -3.09 59.05
N PRO A 130 -21.28 -3.66 60.16
CA PRO A 130 -22.54 -3.23 60.76
C PRO A 130 -22.46 -1.83 61.38
#